data_AF-A0A9R0JTY4-F1
#
_entry.id   AF-A0A9R0JTY4-F1
#
_cell.length_a   1.000
_cell.length_b   1.000
_cell.length_c   1.000
_cell.angle_alpha   90.00
_cell.angle_beta   90.00
_cell.angle_gamma   90.00
#
_symmetry.space_group_name_H-M   'P 1'
#
loop_
_entity.id
_entity.type
_entity.pdbx_description
1 polymer ?
#
loop_
_entity_poly.entity_id
_entity_poly.type
_entity_poly.pdbx_seq_one_letter_code
_entity_poly.pdbx_strand_id
1 'polypeptide(L)'
;MEEGQLTAYALKELEERTAESRLCYATACGGGEFEVRDGHVNFPIRLATRSCACGKWQICGIPCKHALRVIYDQMMNPHDFISPWFKAAAYKLTYAEHIHPMADPSQWPDFGLPSIQPPTIKRPSGRPAKKRKRGANEPKKGKRNTNVKCGKCRDFGHNSRTCKSGGTSATGPSTSKSGAAGASTSNGGPNTRKRSKAAA
;
A
#
# COMPACT_ATOMS: atom_id res chain seq x y z
N MET A 1 -22.75 23.82 -10.63
CA MET A 1 -23.06 22.56 -11.33
C MET A 1 -24.55 22.57 -11.64
N GLU A 2 -24.88 22.56 -12.93
CA GLU A 2 -26.26 22.52 -13.42
C GLU A 2 -26.95 21.21 -13.01
N GLU A 3 -28.26 21.26 -12.80
CA GLU A 3 -29.06 20.08 -12.43
C GLU A 3 -29.16 19.12 -13.61
N GLY A 4 -28.69 17.88 -13.41
CA GLY A 4 -28.63 16.85 -14.46
C GLY A 4 -27.24 16.61 -15.03
N GLN A 5 -26.26 17.47 -14.74
CA GLN A 5 -24.88 17.27 -15.21
C GLN A 5 -24.19 16.15 -14.41
N LEU A 6 -23.54 15.23 -15.14
CA LEU A 6 -22.67 14.20 -14.56
C LEU A 6 -21.38 14.82 -14.04
N THR A 7 -20.76 14.18 -13.04
CA THR A 7 -19.43 14.57 -12.56
C THR A 7 -18.37 14.39 -13.65
N ALA A 8 -17.32 15.21 -13.62
CA ALA A 8 -16.19 15.10 -14.55
C ALA A 8 -15.53 13.70 -14.52
N TYR A 9 -15.50 13.06 -13.35
CA TYR A 9 -15.02 11.68 -13.22
C TYR A 9 -15.86 10.71 -14.04
N ALA A 10 -17.19 10.73 -13.87
CA ALA A 10 -18.08 9.82 -14.59
C ALA A 10 -18.06 10.06 -16.11
N LEU A 11 -17.94 11.32 -16.55
CA LEU A 11 -17.81 11.66 -17.97
C LEU A 11 -16.52 11.10 -18.57
N LYS A 12 -15.37 11.32 -17.91
CA LYS A 12 -14.08 10.79 -18.35
C LYS A 12 -14.10 9.28 -18.45
N GLU A 13 -14.59 8.62 -17.40
CA GLU A 13 -14.68 7.16 -17.35
C GLU A 13 -15.62 6.61 -18.43
N LEU A 14 -16.74 7.30 -18.70
CA LEU A 14 -17.66 6.93 -19.77
C LEU A 14 -17.01 7.04 -21.15
N GLU A 15 -16.24 8.10 -21.40
CA GLU A 15 -15.54 8.32 -22.67
C GLU A 15 -14.47 7.25 -22.93
N GLU A 16 -13.63 6.96 -21.93
CA GLU A 16 -12.60 5.92 -22.00
C GLU A 16 -13.24 4.55 -22.31
N ARG A 17 -14.28 4.17 -21.55
CA ARG A 17 -14.98 2.89 -21.77
C ARG A 17 -15.75 2.86 -23.09
N THR A 18 -16.22 4.01 -23.58
CA THR A 18 -16.84 4.12 -24.90
C THR A 18 -15.83 3.81 -25.99
N ALA A 19 -14.60 4.33 -25.90
CA ALA A 19 -13.54 4.00 -26.84
C ALA A 19 -13.23 2.49 -26.84
N GLU A 20 -13.12 1.88 -25.65
CA GLU A 20 -12.90 0.43 -25.51
C GLU A 20 -14.08 -0.42 -26.02
N SER A 21 -15.31 0.06 -25.88
CA SER A 21 -16.52 -0.67 -26.28
C SER A 21 -16.56 -1.00 -27.78
N ARG A 22 -15.83 -0.24 -28.60
CA ARG A 22 -15.71 -0.45 -30.05
C ARG A 22 -15.07 -1.78 -30.41
N LEU A 23 -14.29 -2.37 -29.51
CA LEU A 23 -13.66 -3.67 -29.69
C LEU A 23 -14.58 -4.84 -29.33
N CYS A 24 -15.77 -4.56 -28.79
CA CYS A 24 -16.76 -5.56 -28.42
C CYS A 24 -17.82 -5.72 -29.51
N TYR A 25 -18.43 -6.90 -29.59
CA TYR A 25 -19.51 -7.22 -30.52
C TYR A 25 -20.72 -7.72 -29.73
N ALA A 26 -21.87 -7.08 -29.88
CA ALA A 26 -23.10 -7.53 -29.22
C ALA A 26 -23.97 -8.35 -30.18
N THR A 27 -24.62 -9.37 -29.61
CA THR A 27 -25.65 -10.19 -30.24
C THR A 27 -26.88 -10.15 -29.34
N ALA A 28 -28.05 -9.83 -29.89
CA ALA A 28 -29.30 -9.87 -29.14
C ALA A 28 -29.79 -11.31 -28.97
N CYS A 29 -30.10 -11.72 -27.74
CA CYS A 29 -30.62 -13.06 -27.43
C CYS A 29 -32.15 -13.09 -27.26
N GLY A 30 -32.79 -11.92 -27.22
CA GLY A 30 -34.23 -11.76 -26.95
C GLY A 30 -34.52 -11.40 -25.49
N GLY A 31 -35.74 -10.94 -25.20
CA GLY A 31 -36.17 -10.62 -23.83
C GLY A 31 -35.40 -9.48 -23.15
N GLY A 32 -34.69 -8.63 -23.89
CA GLY A 32 -33.82 -7.59 -23.32
C GLY A 32 -32.47 -8.12 -22.79
N GLU A 33 -32.12 -9.36 -23.16
CA GLU A 33 -30.82 -9.97 -22.88
C GLU A 33 -29.92 -9.94 -24.12
N PHE A 34 -28.63 -9.74 -23.86
CA PHE A 34 -27.61 -9.60 -24.90
C PHE A 34 -26.38 -10.40 -24.53
N GLU A 35 -25.74 -10.99 -25.52
CA GLU A 35 -24.43 -11.61 -25.40
C GLU A 35 -23.40 -10.69 -26.05
N VAL A 36 -22.37 -10.30 -25.30
CA VAL A 36 -21.28 -9.46 -25.82
C VAL A 36 -19.98 -10.25 -25.86
N ARG A 37 -19.43 -10.38 -27.06
CA ARG A 37 -18.11 -10.97 -27.29
C ARG A 37 -17.02 -9.91 -27.14
N ASP A 38 -16.06 -10.17 -26.28
CA ASP A 38 -14.86 -9.37 -26.04
C ASP A 38 -13.63 -10.29 -26.10
N GLY A 39 -12.92 -10.26 -27.23
CA GLY A 39 -11.92 -11.26 -27.56
C GLY A 39 -12.54 -12.67 -27.70
N HIS A 40 -12.10 -13.61 -26.86
CA HIS A 40 -12.55 -15.00 -26.86
C HIS A 40 -13.55 -15.31 -25.73
N VAL A 41 -14.05 -14.30 -25.03
CA VAL A 41 -14.96 -14.45 -23.89
C VAL A 41 -16.26 -13.73 -24.18
N ASN A 42 -17.37 -14.38 -23.81
CA ASN A 42 -18.71 -13.84 -23.96
C ASN A 42 -19.26 -13.43 -22.59
N PHE A 43 -19.91 -12.27 -22.56
CA PHE A 43 -20.50 -11.70 -21.36
C PHE A 43 -21.99 -11.49 -21.57
N PRO A 44 -22.86 -12.19 -20.81
CA PRO A 44 -24.28 -11.87 -20.81
C PRO A 44 -24.53 -10.52 -20.12
N ILE A 45 -25.44 -9.75 -20.71
CA ILE A 45 -25.82 -8.40 -20.29
C ILE A 45 -27.33 -8.29 -20.26
N ARG A 46 -27.82 -7.66 -19.19
CA ARG A 46 -29.24 -7.31 -19.02
C ARG A 46 -29.32 -5.81 -18.73
N LEU A 47 -29.95 -5.06 -19.63
CA LEU A 47 -30.05 -3.61 -19.51
C LEU A 47 -31.07 -3.19 -18.43
N ALA A 48 -32.19 -3.91 -18.33
CA ALA A 48 -33.25 -3.62 -17.35
C ALA A 48 -32.74 -3.66 -15.90
N THR A 49 -31.91 -4.64 -15.58
CA THR A 49 -31.29 -4.81 -14.25
C THR A 49 -29.93 -4.14 -14.13
N ARG A 50 -29.47 -3.41 -15.16
CA ARG A 50 -28.17 -2.73 -15.22
C ARG A 50 -27.01 -3.65 -14.83
N SER A 51 -27.01 -4.88 -15.35
CA SER A 51 -26.07 -5.93 -14.96
C SER A 51 -25.26 -6.46 -16.14
N CYS A 52 -23.96 -6.62 -15.93
CA CYS A 52 -23.05 -7.28 -16.85
C CYS A 52 -22.28 -8.38 -16.11
N ALA A 53 -22.05 -9.52 -16.75
CA ALA A 53 -21.26 -10.61 -16.15
C ALA A 53 -19.82 -10.22 -15.75
N CYS A 54 -19.25 -9.15 -16.32
CA CYS A 54 -17.95 -8.65 -15.88
C CYS A 54 -17.96 -8.02 -14.48
N GLY A 55 -19.14 -7.77 -13.88
CA GLY A 55 -19.32 -7.20 -12.54
C GLY A 55 -18.98 -5.71 -12.40
N LYS A 56 -18.24 -5.14 -13.35
CA LYS A 56 -17.80 -3.74 -13.28
C LYS A 56 -18.98 -2.78 -13.15
N TRP A 57 -20.05 -2.98 -13.92
CA TRP A 57 -21.21 -2.07 -13.90
C TRP A 57 -21.89 -2.04 -12.52
N GLN A 58 -22.09 -3.20 -11.90
CA GLN A 58 -22.72 -3.33 -10.59
C GLN A 58 -21.88 -2.70 -9.48
N ILE A 59 -20.55 -2.83 -9.56
CA ILE A 59 -19.64 -2.30 -8.55
C ILE A 59 -19.51 -0.78 -8.66
N CYS A 60 -19.26 -0.26 -9.87
CA CYS A 60 -18.96 1.16 -10.05
C CYS A 60 -20.19 2.03 -10.35
N GLY A 61 -21.34 1.45 -10.71
CA GLY A 61 -22.55 2.19 -11.10
C GLY A 61 -22.44 2.92 -12.44
N ILE A 62 -21.33 2.81 -13.16
CA ILE A 62 -21.12 3.34 -14.51
C ILE A 62 -21.10 2.14 -15.47
N PRO A 63 -21.80 2.18 -16.64
CA PRO A 63 -21.75 1.09 -17.61
C PRO A 63 -20.32 0.70 -17.95
N CYS A 64 -20.05 -0.61 -18.02
CA CYS A 64 -18.76 -1.12 -18.51
C CYS A 64 -18.68 -1.06 -20.04
N LYS A 65 -17.50 -1.27 -20.63
CA LYS A 65 -17.34 -1.30 -22.10
C LYS A 65 -18.29 -2.27 -22.80
N HIS A 66 -18.61 -3.41 -22.17
CA HIS A 66 -19.54 -4.40 -22.72
C HIS A 66 -20.98 -3.87 -22.73
N ALA A 67 -21.41 -3.27 -21.61
CA ALA A 67 -22.74 -2.69 -21.49
C ALA A 67 -22.91 -1.50 -22.45
N LEU A 68 -21.89 -0.66 -22.58
CA LEU A 68 -21.88 0.45 -23.53
C LEU A 68 -22.04 -0.03 -24.97
N ARG A 69 -21.38 -1.14 -25.34
CA ARG A 69 -21.57 -1.72 -26.67
C ARG A 69 -23.03 -2.01 -26.97
N VAL A 70 -23.73 -2.66 -26.02
CA VAL A 70 -25.16 -2.96 -26.16
C VAL A 70 -26.00 -1.68 -26.20
N ILE A 71 -25.74 -0.72 -25.31
CA ILE A 71 -26.48 0.54 -25.25
C ILE A 71 -26.40 1.28 -26.59
N TYR A 72 -25.20 1.36 -27.19
CA TYR A 72 -25.01 1.96 -28.50
C TYR A 72 -25.69 1.16 -29.62
N ASP A 73 -25.61 -0.18 -29.59
CA ASP A 73 -26.30 -1.03 -30.58
C ASP A 73 -27.83 -0.92 -30.51
N GLN A 74 -28.37 -0.56 -29.34
CA GLN A 74 -29.79 -0.27 -29.13
C GLN A 74 -30.16 1.20 -29.34
N MET A 75 -29.23 2.04 -29.81
CA MET A 75 -29.43 3.48 -30.03
C MET A 75 -29.92 4.24 -28.79
N MET A 76 -29.56 3.77 -27.59
CA MET A 76 -29.93 4.40 -26.33
C MET A 76 -28.84 5.32 -25.82
N ASN A 77 -29.20 6.28 -24.97
CA ASN A 77 -28.24 7.21 -24.40
C ASN A 77 -27.54 6.58 -23.18
N PRO A 78 -26.19 6.44 -23.17
CA PRO A 78 -25.47 5.87 -22.05
C PRO A 78 -25.57 6.67 -20.75
N HIS A 79 -25.86 7.97 -20.84
CA HIS A 79 -26.02 8.83 -19.66
C HIS A 79 -27.18 8.39 -18.76
N ASP A 80 -28.22 7.76 -19.31
CA ASP A 80 -29.40 7.30 -18.57
C ASP A 80 -29.13 6.05 -17.73
N PHE A 81 -28.08 5.31 -18.10
CA PHE A 81 -27.65 4.06 -17.47
C PHE A 81 -26.61 4.25 -16.37
N ILE A 82 -26.15 5.49 -16.17
CA ILE A 82 -25.24 5.85 -15.08
C ILE A 82 -26.02 6.00 -13.77
N SER A 83 -25.41 5.57 -12.66
CA SER A 83 -26.00 5.71 -11.33
C SER A 83 -26.27 7.19 -10.98
N PRO A 84 -27.42 7.50 -10.36
CA PRO A 84 -27.73 8.84 -9.87
C PRO A 84 -26.68 9.43 -8.94
N TRP A 85 -25.87 8.61 -8.27
CA TRP A 85 -24.78 9.05 -7.39
C TRP A 85 -23.73 9.91 -8.08
N PHE A 86 -23.58 9.80 -9.41
CA PHE A 86 -22.64 10.61 -10.17
C PHE A 86 -23.25 11.89 -10.74
N LYS A 87 -24.47 12.27 -10.33
CA LYS A 87 -25.10 13.53 -10.74
C LYS A 87 -24.86 14.61 -9.69
N ALA A 88 -24.72 15.85 -10.14
CA ALA A 88 -24.58 17.01 -9.24
C ALA A 88 -25.72 17.14 -8.22
N ALA A 89 -26.93 16.69 -8.58
CA ALA A 89 -28.08 16.64 -7.68
C ALA A 89 -27.82 15.77 -6.44
N ALA A 90 -27.21 14.59 -6.61
CA ALA A 90 -26.86 13.72 -5.49
C ALA A 90 -25.81 14.37 -4.58
N TYR A 91 -24.81 15.03 -5.15
CA TYR A 91 -23.82 15.79 -4.37
C TYR A 91 -24.47 16.90 -3.53
N LYS A 92 -25.33 17.73 -4.15
CA LYS A 92 -26.08 18.77 -3.46
C LYS A 92 -26.93 18.19 -2.33
N LEU A 93 -27.61 17.07 -2.58
CA LEU A 93 -28.45 16.39 -1.59
C LEU A 93 -27.63 15.90 -0.39
N THR A 94 -26.45 15.32 -0.62
CA THR A 94 -25.55 14.85 0.45
C THR A 94 -25.10 15.98 1.38
N TYR A 95 -24.93 17.19 0.86
CA TYR A 95 -24.50 18.37 1.61
C TYR A 95 -25.61 19.40 1.80
N ALA A 96 -26.87 19.01 1.64
CA ALA A 96 -28.01 19.91 1.81
C ALA A 96 -28.23 20.28 3.29
N GLU A 97 -27.88 19.36 4.19
CA GLU A 97 -27.99 19.54 5.62
C GLU A 97 -26.68 20.03 6.25
N HIS A 98 -26.78 20.62 7.44
CA HIS A 98 -25.62 21.12 8.16
C HIS A 98 -24.92 19.99 8.92
N ILE A 99 -23.59 20.05 8.98
CA ILE A 99 -22.80 19.13 9.80
C ILE A 99 -23.01 19.53 11.27
N HIS A 100 -23.64 18.66 12.05
CA HIS A 100 -23.81 18.88 13.48
C HIS A 100 -22.46 18.88 14.21
N PRO A 101 -22.29 19.70 15.26
CA PRO A 101 -21.11 19.63 16.11
C PRO A 101 -21.03 18.25 16.77
N MET A 102 -19.84 17.66 16.77
CA MET A 102 -19.57 16.46 17.55
C MET A 102 -19.16 16.86 18.97
N ALA A 103 -19.76 16.20 19.95
CA ALA A 103 -19.34 16.33 21.35
C ALA A 103 -17.90 15.84 21.52
N ASP A 104 -17.21 16.32 22.55
CA ASP A 104 -15.87 15.85 22.88
C ASP A 104 -15.90 14.35 23.23
N PRO A 105 -14.85 13.56 22.93
CA PRO A 105 -14.80 12.15 23.30
C PRO A 105 -15.10 11.85 24.78
N SER A 106 -14.83 12.80 25.69
CA SER A 106 -15.17 12.68 27.12
C SER A 106 -16.69 12.69 27.41
N GLN A 107 -17.49 13.20 26.48
CA GLN A 107 -18.95 13.33 26.59
C GLN A 107 -19.69 12.24 25.80
N TRP A 108 -18.97 11.35 25.11
CA TRP A 108 -19.61 10.28 24.35
C TRP A 108 -20.23 9.25 25.29
N PRO A 109 -21.46 8.80 25.00
CA PRO A 109 -22.11 7.77 25.80
C PRO A 109 -21.34 6.45 25.68
N ASP A 110 -21.24 5.72 26.79
CA ASP A 110 -20.76 4.35 26.77
C ASP A 110 -21.86 3.43 26.24
N PHE A 111 -21.61 2.81 25.08
CA PHE A 111 -22.56 1.91 24.44
C PHE A 111 -22.42 0.45 24.92
N GLY A 112 -21.50 0.15 25.85
CA GLY A 112 -21.28 -1.22 26.34
C GLY A 112 -20.82 -2.20 25.24
N LEU A 113 -20.34 -1.65 24.11
CA LEU A 113 -19.85 -2.45 22.99
C LEU A 113 -18.47 -3.02 23.32
N PRO A 114 -18.16 -4.25 22.85
CA PRO A 114 -16.83 -4.81 23.03
C PRO A 114 -15.79 -3.92 22.35
N SER A 115 -14.71 -3.63 23.07
CA SER A 115 -13.59 -2.89 22.49
C SER A 115 -13.01 -3.68 21.33
N ILE A 116 -13.15 -3.15 20.11
CA ILE A 116 -12.60 -3.76 18.89
C ILE A 116 -11.08 -3.71 18.99
N GLN A 117 -10.49 -4.83 19.39
CA GLN A 117 -9.05 -4.95 19.44
C GLN A 117 -8.50 -5.06 18.02
N PRO A 118 -7.32 -4.47 17.75
CA PRO A 118 -6.66 -4.68 16.48
C PRO A 118 -6.44 -6.19 16.26
N PRO A 119 -6.51 -6.67 15.00
CA PRO A 119 -6.26 -8.06 14.72
C PRO A 119 -4.88 -8.46 15.26
N THR A 120 -4.76 -9.67 15.80
CA THR A 120 -3.48 -10.16 16.30
C THR A 120 -2.52 -10.37 15.13
N ILE A 121 -1.70 -9.36 14.83
CA ILE A 121 -0.67 -9.45 13.79
C ILE A 121 0.44 -10.37 14.28
N LYS A 122 0.45 -11.62 13.81
CA LYS A 122 1.56 -12.55 14.03
C LYS A 122 2.72 -12.15 13.12
N ARG A 123 3.91 -12.03 13.69
CA ARG A 123 5.13 -11.93 12.86
C ARG A 123 5.27 -13.24 12.08
N PRO A 124 5.63 -13.19 10.78
CA PRO A 124 5.91 -14.40 10.02
C PRO A 124 7.07 -15.16 10.69
N SER A 125 7.06 -16.48 10.57
CA SER A 125 8.14 -17.33 11.08
C SER A 125 9.47 -16.92 10.46
N GLY A 126 10.49 -16.68 11.28
CA GLY A 126 11.84 -16.38 10.83
C GLY A 126 12.53 -15.28 11.61
N ARG A 127 13.81 -15.07 11.31
CA ARG A 127 14.64 -14.05 11.96
C ARG A 127 14.18 -12.65 11.51
N PRO A 128 13.87 -11.73 12.43
CA PRO A 128 13.62 -10.34 12.09
C PRO A 128 14.79 -9.76 11.28
N ALA A 129 14.49 -9.05 10.20
CA ALA A 129 15.52 -8.41 9.40
C ALA A 129 16.29 -7.39 10.27
N LYS A 130 17.62 -7.50 10.34
CA LYS A 130 18.48 -6.55 11.08
C LYS A 130 18.43 -5.13 10.50
N LYS A 131 18.04 -5.01 9.22
CA LYS A 131 17.91 -3.72 8.52
C LYS A 131 16.53 -3.68 7.86
N ARG A 132 15.93 -2.49 7.86
CA ARG A 132 14.71 -2.19 7.09
C ARG A 132 14.96 -2.46 5.60
N LYS A 133 13.97 -3.05 4.91
CA LYS A 133 13.94 -3.12 3.44
C LYS A 133 13.68 -1.71 2.90
N ARG A 134 14.54 -1.24 2.01
CA ARG A 134 14.39 0.08 1.34
C ARG A 134 13.39 -0.04 0.21
N GLY A 135 12.52 0.96 0.03
CA GLY A 135 11.62 1.04 -1.14
C GLY A 135 12.40 1.27 -2.45
N ALA A 136 11.73 1.05 -3.60
CA ALA A 136 12.36 1.19 -4.92
C ALA A 136 12.93 2.60 -5.17
N ASN A 137 12.30 3.63 -4.60
CA ASN A 137 12.69 5.03 -4.75
C ASN A 137 13.65 5.54 -3.67
N GLU A 138 14.12 4.69 -2.75
CA GLU A 138 15.05 5.11 -1.71
C GLU A 138 16.52 5.00 -2.15
N PRO A 139 17.38 6.00 -1.84
CA PRO A 139 18.78 5.94 -2.20
C PRO A 139 19.49 4.75 -1.54
N LYS A 140 20.33 4.05 -2.31
CA LYS A 140 21.13 2.92 -1.80
C LYS A 140 22.11 3.43 -0.74
N LYS A 141 22.36 2.60 0.28
CA LYS A 141 23.41 2.90 1.26
C LYS A 141 24.75 3.01 0.52
N GLY A 142 25.39 4.17 0.60
CA GLY A 142 26.72 4.39 0.03
C GLY A 142 27.71 3.31 0.51
N LYS A 143 28.52 2.79 -0.41
CA LYS A 143 29.67 1.95 -0.03
C LYS A 143 30.61 2.81 0.81
N ARG A 144 31.24 2.23 1.85
CA ARG A 144 32.33 2.95 2.56
C ARG A 144 33.37 3.32 1.50
N ASN A 145 33.69 4.60 1.40
CA ASN A 145 34.61 5.11 0.40
C ASN A 145 35.98 4.43 0.56
N THR A 146 36.46 3.75 -0.48
CA THR A 146 37.82 3.17 -0.56
C THR A 146 38.89 4.24 -0.83
N ASN A 147 38.51 5.51 -0.99
CA ASN A 147 39.42 6.66 -0.98
C ASN A 147 39.94 6.96 0.44
N VAL A 148 40.34 5.91 1.17
CA VAL A 148 41.15 6.08 2.36
C VAL A 148 42.58 6.25 1.88
N LYS A 149 43.16 7.43 2.12
CA LYS A 149 44.56 7.72 1.87
C LYS A 149 45.41 7.21 3.04
N CYS A 150 46.39 6.37 2.76
CA CYS A 150 47.28 5.84 3.77
C CYS A 150 48.18 6.95 4.34
N GLY A 151 48.20 7.14 5.66
CA GLY A 151 49.09 8.12 6.28
C GLY A 151 50.60 7.82 6.12
N LYS A 152 50.97 6.55 5.85
CA LYS A 152 52.37 6.10 5.73
C LYS A 152 52.91 6.20 4.31
N CYS A 153 52.25 5.57 3.33
CA CYS A 153 52.69 5.57 1.93
C CYS A 153 51.95 6.57 1.04
N ARG A 154 50.93 7.28 1.56
CA ARG A 154 50.10 8.24 0.84
C ARG A 154 49.30 7.70 -0.36
N ASP A 155 49.32 6.39 -0.59
CA ASP A 155 48.47 5.73 -1.57
C ASP A 155 47.02 5.58 -1.10
N PHE A 156 46.10 5.47 -2.06
CA PHE A 156 44.68 5.24 -1.80
C PHE A 156 44.35 3.74 -1.75
N GLY A 157 43.27 3.40 -1.05
CA GLY A 157 42.75 2.02 -1.00
C GLY A 157 43.06 1.25 0.28
N HIS A 158 43.87 1.80 1.18
CA HIS A 158 44.18 1.19 2.48
C HIS A 158 44.55 2.24 3.54
N ASN A 159 44.49 1.85 4.82
CA ASN A 159 44.86 2.73 5.93
C ASN A 159 46.29 2.40 6.43
N SER A 160 46.94 3.29 7.17
CA SER A 160 48.27 3.13 7.78
C SER A 160 48.43 1.86 8.63
N ARG A 161 47.33 1.34 9.19
CA ARG A 161 47.28 0.08 9.95
C ARG A 161 47.44 -1.18 9.10
N THR A 162 47.06 -1.12 7.82
CA THR A 162 47.10 -2.24 6.87
C THR A 162 48.13 -2.01 5.75
N CYS A 163 49.02 -1.04 5.94
CA CYS A 163 50.02 -0.65 4.97
C CYS A 163 51.18 -1.66 5.00
N LYS A 164 51.47 -2.27 3.85
CA LYS A 164 52.54 -3.27 3.70
C LYS A 164 53.93 -2.65 3.54
N SER A 165 54.04 -1.33 3.35
CA SER A 165 55.32 -0.64 3.12
C SER A 165 56.07 -0.30 4.42
N GLY A 166 55.88 -1.06 5.49
CA GLY A 166 56.53 -0.84 6.78
C GLY A 166 57.01 -2.15 7.38
N GLY A 167 58.22 -2.57 7.01
CA GLY A 167 58.83 -3.78 7.55
C GLY A 167 60.28 -3.98 7.10
N THR A 168 61.19 -3.12 7.57
CA THR A 168 62.59 -3.49 7.75
C THR A 168 63.07 -3.05 9.14
N SER A 169 63.60 -4.03 9.87
CA SER A 169 64.52 -3.95 11.01
C SER A 169 63.97 -3.52 12.38
N ALA A 170 63.77 -4.48 13.29
CA ALA A 170 64.77 -4.82 14.30
C ALA A 170 64.25 -5.91 15.26
N THR A 171 65.15 -6.84 15.57
CA THR A 171 64.97 -8.11 16.27
C THR A 171 65.10 -7.96 17.78
N GLY A 172 64.28 -8.71 18.54
CA GLY A 172 64.62 -9.24 19.88
C GLY A 172 63.66 -8.88 21.01
N PRO A 173 63.63 -9.65 22.11
CA PRO A 173 63.20 -11.05 22.14
C PRO A 173 62.02 -11.27 23.11
N SER A 174 61.33 -12.39 22.90
CA SER A 174 60.32 -12.97 23.79
C SER A 174 60.91 -13.42 25.12
N THR A 175 60.31 -13.02 26.23
CA THR A 175 60.43 -13.71 27.53
C THR A 175 59.07 -13.88 28.20
N SER A 176 59.05 -14.90 29.05
CA SER A 176 57.97 -15.78 29.47
C SER A 176 57.06 -15.31 30.61
N LYS A 177 55.88 -15.93 30.66
CA LYS A 177 55.02 -16.28 31.82
C LYS A 177 55.43 -15.73 33.21
N SER A 178 54.47 -15.17 33.95
CA SER A 178 53.77 -15.78 35.11
C SER A 178 53.22 -14.73 36.09
N GLY A 179 51.95 -14.86 36.48
CA GLY A 179 51.54 -14.76 37.90
C GLY A 179 51.18 -13.41 38.54
N ALA A 180 49.88 -13.32 38.89
CA ALA A 180 49.31 -12.82 40.15
C ALA A 180 49.07 -11.31 40.42
N ALA A 181 47.77 -11.05 40.62
CA ALA A 181 47.10 -10.29 41.69
C ALA A 181 47.28 -8.76 41.84
N GLY A 182 46.14 -8.06 41.88
CA GLY A 182 45.89 -7.01 42.87
C GLY A 182 45.09 -5.77 42.44
N ALA A 183 43.95 -5.58 43.11
CA ALA A 183 43.16 -4.35 43.33
C ALA A 183 42.25 -3.83 42.18
N SER A 184 40.92 -3.95 42.24
CA SER A 184 39.91 -3.33 43.14
C SER A 184 39.30 -2.05 42.56
N THR A 185 38.03 -2.07 42.15
CA THR A 185 36.92 -1.29 42.76
C THR A 185 35.59 -1.44 41.99
N SER A 186 34.54 -1.82 42.74
CA SER A 186 33.11 -1.39 42.72
C SER A 186 32.32 -1.35 41.38
N ASN A 187 31.03 -1.68 41.27
CA ASN A 187 29.93 -1.85 42.23
C ASN A 187 28.71 -2.47 41.49
N GLY A 188 27.78 -3.08 42.22
CA GLY A 188 26.39 -3.25 41.77
C GLY A 188 25.86 -4.70 41.79
N GLY A 189 25.23 -5.07 42.92
CA GLY A 189 24.65 -6.40 43.16
C GLY A 189 23.36 -6.72 42.37
N PRO A 190 22.84 -7.94 42.52
CA PRO A 190 21.80 -8.50 41.67
C PRO A 190 20.41 -8.23 42.25
N ASN A 191 19.41 -8.02 41.39
CA ASN A 191 18.04 -8.28 41.82
C ASN A 191 17.19 -8.93 40.73
N THR A 192 16.76 -10.14 41.07
CA THR A 192 15.75 -10.91 40.36
C THR A 192 14.38 -10.34 40.71
N ARG A 193 13.43 -10.28 39.76
CA ARG A 193 12.00 -10.36 40.10
C ARG A 193 11.14 -10.79 38.92
N LYS A 194 10.57 -11.96 39.15
CA LYS A 194 9.37 -12.62 38.62
C LYS A 194 8.40 -11.72 37.85
N ARG A 195 7.97 -12.26 36.71
CA ARG A 195 6.84 -11.83 35.90
C ARG A 195 5.56 -12.40 36.52
N SER A 196 4.73 -11.55 37.13
CA SER A 196 3.38 -11.91 37.56
C SER A 196 2.39 -11.72 36.40
N LYS A 197 1.47 -12.67 36.32
CA LYS A 197 0.31 -12.76 35.44
C LYS A 197 -0.84 -12.08 36.18
N ALA A 198 -1.59 -11.21 35.54
CA ALA A 198 -2.87 -10.73 36.06
C ALA A 198 -3.90 -10.73 34.94
N ALA A 199 -5.00 -11.41 35.20
CA ALA A 199 -6.25 -11.34 34.48
C ALA A 199 -7.16 -10.34 35.21
N ALA A 200 -7.87 -9.51 34.44
CA ALA A 200 -9.24 -9.08 34.66
C ALA A 200 -9.73 -8.53 33.31
#